data_AF-A0A1N7Q8C8-F1
#
_entry.id   AF-A0A1N7Q8C8-F1
#
_cell.length_a   1.000
_cell.length_b   1.000
_cell.length_c   1.000
_cell.angle_alpha   90.00
_cell.angle_beta   90.00
_cell.angle_gamma   90.00
#
_symmetry.space_group_name_H-M   'P 1'
#
loop_
_entity.id
_entity.type
_entity.pdbx_description
1 polymer ?
#
loop_
_entity_poly.entity_id
_entity_poly.type
_entity_poly.pdbx_seq_one_letter_code
_entity_poly.pdbx_strand_id
1 'polypeptide(L)'
;MSVVRFTDKTYGGYNYVYAGAQEQFSAGAQATISASVGASVSIAYNDDTKPFNPTSYAGTFISAGASADVKFVAGGGVNVNVFSGVGKGEKGWKGVSLGASVGVGAGANVGSGNVTLSYSWLLNDVKPTAQRSLIDRATNIILSPAASAVKIGTLDKIRQYNNKK
;
A
#
# COMPACT_ATOMS: atom_id res chain seq x y z
N MET A 1 5.13 -1.48 1.95
CA MET A 1 5.13 -0.24 1.13
C MET A 1 4.24 -0.48 -0.08
N SER A 2 3.44 0.50 -0.48
CA SER A 2 2.60 0.44 -1.68
C SER A 2 2.78 1.69 -2.54
N VAL A 3 2.57 1.53 -3.85
CA VAL A 3 2.56 2.63 -4.82
C VAL A 3 1.15 2.68 -5.42
N VAL A 4 0.47 3.80 -5.21
CA VAL A 4 -0.93 4.01 -5.61
C VAL A 4 -0.99 5.09 -6.66
N ARG A 5 -1.70 4.81 -7.74
CA ARG A 5 -1.97 5.77 -8.80
C ARG A 5 -3.46 6.06 -8.84
N PHE A 6 -3.82 7.31 -8.57
CA PHE A 6 -5.19 7.76 -8.71
C PHE A 6 -5.53 7.95 -10.19
N THR A 7 -6.81 7.81 -10.51
CA THR A 7 -7.36 7.99 -11.87
C THR A 7 -8.15 9.30 -11.99
N ASP A 8 -8.23 10.09 -10.93
CA ASP A 8 -8.92 11.38 -10.93
C ASP A 8 -8.14 12.46 -11.69
N LYS A 9 -8.82 13.55 -12.04
CA LYS A 9 -8.21 14.64 -12.81
C LYS A 9 -7.22 15.49 -12.00
N THR A 10 -7.31 15.47 -10.66
CA THR A 10 -6.52 16.35 -9.78
C THR A 10 -5.19 15.71 -9.41
N TYR A 11 -5.21 14.44 -8.99
CA TYR A 11 -4.04 13.72 -8.49
C TYR A 11 -3.58 12.60 -9.44
N GLY A 12 -4.36 12.28 -10.47
CA GLY A 12 -3.97 11.31 -11.49
C GLY A 12 -2.72 11.71 -12.27
N GLY A 13 -2.01 10.71 -12.78
CA GLY A 13 -0.74 10.90 -13.49
C GLY A 13 0.47 11.15 -12.59
N TYR A 14 0.34 10.88 -11.29
CA TYR A 14 1.43 10.84 -10.31
C TYR A 14 1.26 9.61 -9.41
N ASN A 15 2.37 8.99 -9.01
CA ASN A 15 2.42 7.84 -8.12
C ASN A 15 2.61 8.32 -6.67
N TYR A 16 1.71 7.92 -5.79
CA TYR A 16 1.77 8.19 -4.36
C TYR A 16 2.24 6.93 -3.63
N VAL A 17 3.27 7.09 -2.82
CA VAL A 17 3.94 6.03 -2.08
C VAL A 17 3.46 6.06 -0.65
N TYR A 18 3.08 4.89 -0.16
CA TYR A 18 2.64 4.71 1.21
C TYR A 18 3.59 3.72 1.90
N ALA A 19 4.10 4.12 3.06
CA ALA A 19 4.61 3.15 4.01
C ALA A 19 3.42 2.35 4.54
N GLY A 20 3.63 1.09 4.87
CA GLY A 20 2.59 0.31 5.50
C GLY A 20 3.13 -0.76 6.41
N ALA A 21 2.33 -1.10 7.42
CA ALA A 21 2.52 -2.18 8.37
C ALA A 21 1.27 -3.05 8.35
N GLN A 22 1.39 -4.34 8.64
CA GLN A 22 0.24 -5.25 8.64
C GLN A 22 0.34 -6.24 9.81
N GLU A 23 -0.81 -6.57 10.37
CA GLU A 23 -1.02 -7.60 11.37
C GLU A 23 -1.99 -8.63 10.80
N GLN A 24 -1.59 -9.89 10.78
CA GLN A 24 -2.39 -10.98 10.22
C GLN A 24 -2.92 -11.88 11.33
N PHE A 25 -4.22 -12.13 11.29
CA PHE A 25 -4.93 -13.08 12.14
C PHE A 25 -5.43 -14.22 11.26
N SER A 26 -4.98 -15.44 11.53
CA SER A 26 -5.44 -16.65 10.84
C SER A 26 -6.32 -17.48 11.77
N ALA A 27 -7.53 -17.81 11.32
CA ALA A 27 -8.38 -18.80 11.98
C ALA A 27 -8.12 -20.18 11.33
N GLY A 28 -7.31 -21.01 11.97
CA GLY A 28 -6.91 -22.33 11.48
C GLY A 28 -5.68 -22.83 12.23
N ALA A 29 -5.70 -24.07 12.72
CA ALA A 29 -4.69 -24.65 13.59
C ALA A 29 -3.38 -24.96 12.84
N GLN A 30 -2.57 -23.95 12.52
CA GLN A 30 -1.17 -24.15 12.12
C GLN A 30 -0.31 -23.04 12.72
N ALA A 31 0.36 -23.37 13.83
CA ALA A 31 1.41 -22.56 14.41
C ALA A 31 2.70 -22.78 13.61
N THR A 32 2.91 -21.95 12.59
CA THR A 32 4.10 -22.01 11.73
C THR A 32 4.83 -20.68 11.74
N ILE A 33 6.13 -20.73 12.05
CA ILE A 33 7.04 -19.59 11.88
C ILE A 33 7.46 -19.59 10.41
N SER A 34 7.02 -18.62 9.63
CA SER A 34 7.47 -18.44 8.25
C SER A 34 7.82 -16.97 7.99
N ALA A 35 8.83 -16.76 7.16
CA ALA A 35 9.18 -15.44 6.64
C ALA A 35 8.86 -15.42 5.15
N SER A 36 8.02 -14.49 4.71
CA SER A 36 7.65 -14.32 3.31
C SER A 36 7.83 -12.87 2.85
N VAL A 37 8.19 -12.73 1.58
CA VAL A 37 8.15 -11.46 0.85
C VAL A 37 7.16 -11.64 -0.29
N GLY A 38 6.26 -10.68 -0.43
CA GLY A 38 5.24 -10.73 -1.47
C GLY A 38 5.05 -9.40 -2.17
N ALA A 39 4.57 -9.48 -3.40
CA ALA A 39 4.10 -8.35 -4.18
C ALA A 39 2.60 -8.54 -4.43
N SER A 40 1.84 -7.46 -4.34
CA SER A 40 0.41 -7.48 -4.62
C SER A 40 0.01 -6.34 -5.52
N VAL A 41 -0.94 -6.62 -6.41
CA VAL A 41 -1.63 -5.60 -7.21
C VAL A 41 -3.04 -5.48 -6.67
N SER A 42 -3.51 -4.24 -6.50
CA SER A 42 -4.83 -3.95 -5.97
C SER A 42 -5.57 -2.92 -6.81
N ILE A 43 -6.87 -3.12 -6.94
CA ILE A 43 -7.80 -2.13 -7.50
C ILE A 43 -8.73 -1.70 -6.36
N ALA A 44 -8.87 -0.39 -6.19
CA ALA A 44 -9.68 0.20 -5.14
C ALA A 44 -10.60 1.28 -5.70
N TYR A 45 -11.76 1.45 -5.09
CA TYR A 45 -12.65 2.58 -5.28
C TYR A 45 -12.97 3.22 -3.92
N ASN A 46 -13.26 4.52 -3.93
CA ASN A 46 -13.71 5.24 -2.75
C ASN A 46 -15.21 5.53 -2.92
N ASP A 47 -16.03 5.15 -1.94
CA ASP A 47 -17.49 5.36 -1.95
C ASP A 47 -17.95 6.54 -1.08
N ASP A 48 -17.01 7.39 -0.63
CA ASP A 48 -17.29 8.68 -0.03
C ASP A 48 -17.78 9.69 -1.08
N THR A 49 -18.72 10.53 -0.70
CA THR A 49 -19.28 11.60 -1.54
C THR A 49 -18.44 12.88 -1.49
N LYS A 50 -17.48 12.96 -0.57
CA LYS A 50 -16.58 14.11 -0.44
C LYS A 50 -15.41 14.03 -1.44
N PRO A 51 -14.86 15.19 -1.88
CA PRO A 51 -13.63 15.21 -2.66
C PRO A 51 -12.51 14.50 -1.90
N PHE A 52 -11.99 13.42 -2.47
CA PHE A 52 -10.88 12.70 -1.87
C PHE A 52 -9.54 13.30 -2.32
N ASN A 53 -8.53 13.14 -1.46
CA ASN A 53 -7.14 13.46 -1.77
C ASN A 53 -6.26 12.24 -1.44
N PRO A 54 -4.99 12.21 -1.84
CA PRO A 54 -4.09 11.11 -1.53
C PRO A 54 -4.06 10.71 -0.04
N THR A 55 -4.20 11.65 0.89
CA THR A 55 -4.25 11.34 2.33
C THR A 55 -5.46 10.50 2.71
N SER A 56 -6.56 10.51 1.95
CA SER A 56 -7.72 9.67 2.24
C SER A 56 -7.45 8.17 2.08
N TYR A 57 -6.41 7.79 1.33
CA TYR A 57 -5.94 6.41 1.21
C TYR A 57 -4.98 6.02 2.34
N ALA A 58 -4.52 6.98 3.15
CA ALA A 58 -3.75 6.70 4.35
C ALA A 58 -4.69 6.38 5.52
N GLY A 59 -4.37 5.34 6.29
CA GLY A 59 -5.14 4.96 7.46
C GLY A 59 -5.15 3.45 7.70
N THR A 60 -6.21 2.99 8.37
CA THR A 60 -6.37 1.58 8.74
C THR A 60 -7.28 0.89 7.75
N PHE A 61 -6.83 -0.26 7.27
CA PHE A 61 -7.52 -1.15 6.36
C PHE A 61 -7.74 -2.48 7.05
N ILE A 62 -8.96 -3.01 6.92
CA ILE A 62 -9.23 -4.40 7.24
C ILE A 62 -9.40 -5.15 5.92
N SER A 63 -8.74 -6.29 5.80
CA SER A 63 -8.90 -7.17 4.66
C SER A 63 -9.22 -8.58 5.11
N ALA A 64 -10.13 -9.22 4.41
CA ALA A 64 -10.44 -10.62 4.56
C ALA A 64 -10.20 -11.32 3.22
N GLY A 65 -9.58 -12.48 3.26
CA GLY A 65 -9.19 -13.16 2.05
C GLY A 65 -8.98 -14.64 2.24
N ALA A 66 -8.77 -15.30 1.10
CA ALA A 66 -8.31 -16.67 1.05
C ALA A 66 -6.87 -16.67 0.52
N SER A 67 -6.04 -17.47 1.15
CA SER A 67 -4.66 -17.71 0.73
C SER A 67 -4.45 -19.20 0.49
N ALA A 68 -3.62 -19.49 -0.52
CA ALA A 68 -3.09 -20.82 -0.75
C ALA A 68 -1.57 -20.68 -0.89
N ASP A 69 -0.82 -21.33 -0.02
CA ASP A 69 0.63 -21.34 -0.07
C ASP A 69 1.20 -22.74 0.18
N VAL A 70 2.27 -23.06 -0.54
CA VAL A 70 2.95 -24.35 -0.44
C VAL A 70 4.40 -24.07 -0.07
N LYS A 71 4.80 -24.31 1.19
CA LYS A 71 6.17 -24.10 1.67
C LYS A 71 6.71 -25.38 2.29
N PHE A 72 7.54 -26.11 1.55
CA PHE A 72 8.21 -27.31 2.10
C PHE A 72 9.59 -27.00 2.69
N VAL A 73 10.29 -25.99 2.15
CA VAL A 73 11.52 -25.37 2.69
C VAL A 73 11.59 -23.92 2.19
N ALA A 74 11.44 -23.77 0.87
CA ALA A 74 11.09 -22.54 0.18
C ALA A 74 9.81 -22.80 -0.61
N GLY A 75 8.97 -21.78 -0.76
CA GLY A 75 7.63 -21.95 -1.29
C GLY A 75 7.04 -20.68 -1.85
N GLY A 76 6.07 -20.85 -2.74
CA GLY A 76 5.26 -19.79 -3.31
C GLY A 76 3.85 -19.85 -2.75
N GLY A 77 3.21 -18.69 -2.68
CA GLY A 77 1.80 -18.58 -2.32
C GLY A 77 1.11 -17.51 -3.14
N VAL A 78 -0.19 -17.71 -3.36
CA VAL A 78 -1.07 -16.69 -3.92
C VAL A 78 -2.18 -16.38 -2.93
N ASN A 79 -2.59 -15.12 -2.88
CA ASN A 79 -3.66 -14.69 -2.00
C ASN A 79 -4.60 -13.73 -2.73
N VAL A 80 -5.88 -13.86 -2.43
CA VAL A 80 -6.92 -12.93 -2.90
C VAL A 80 -7.57 -12.35 -1.66
N ASN A 81 -7.43 -11.03 -1.48
CA ASN A 81 -8.04 -10.35 -0.33
C ASN A 81 -8.99 -9.26 -0.82
N VAL A 82 -10.18 -9.23 -0.25
CA VAL A 82 -11.07 -8.06 -0.30
C VAL A 82 -10.72 -7.17 0.87
N PHE A 83 -10.53 -5.88 0.64
CA PHE A 83 -10.21 -4.92 1.69
C PHE A 83 -11.21 -3.77 1.75
N SER A 84 -11.37 -3.25 2.96
CA SER A 84 -12.10 -2.03 3.26
C SER A 84 -11.26 -1.17 4.20
N GLY A 85 -11.03 0.07 3.81
CA GLY A 85 -10.34 1.10 4.58
C GLY A 85 -11.34 1.94 5.34
N VAL A 86 -11.06 2.16 6.62
CA VAL A 86 -11.68 3.23 7.39
C VAL A 86 -10.70 4.40 7.32
N GLY A 87 -10.92 5.29 6.34
CA GLY A 87 -10.30 6.61 6.39
C GLY A 87 -10.77 7.33 7.65
N LYS A 88 -10.02 8.32 8.14
CA LYS A 88 -10.34 9.07 9.38
C LYS A 88 -11.72 9.79 9.34
N GLY A 89 -12.83 9.08 9.37
CA GLY A 89 -14.17 9.65 9.55
C GLY A 89 -15.34 8.86 8.97
N GLU A 90 -15.31 8.36 7.74
CA GLU A 90 -16.53 7.89 7.05
C GLU A 90 -16.21 6.73 6.09
N LYS A 91 -17.25 6.18 5.44
CA LYS A 91 -17.16 5.19 4.34
C LYS A 91 -15.95 5.49 3.45
N GLY A 92 -15.20 4.46 3.08
CA GLY A 92 -13.83 4.64 2.61
C GLY A 92 -13.46 3.74 1.45
N TRP A 93 -12.17 3.46 1.36
CA TRP A 93 -11.61 2.73 0.23
C TRP A 93 -11.99 1.25 0.28
N LYS A 94 -12.66 0.75 -0.74
CA LYS A 94 -12.95 -0.67 -0.92
C LYS A 94 -12.22 -1.19 -2.12
N GLY A 95 -11.76 -2.43 -2.06
CA GLY A 95 -11.02 -2.98 -3.18
C GLY A 95 -10.75 -4.46 -3.07
N VAL A 96 -10.15 -4.97 -4.14
CA VAL A 96 -9.66 -6.34 -4.24
C VAL A 96 -8.17 -6.27 -4.51
N SER A 97 -7.44 -7.15 -3.84
CA SER A 97 -6.00 -7.32 -4.00
C SER A 97 -5.68 -8.76 -4.35
N LEU A 98 -4.77 -8.90 -5.31
CA LEU A 98 -4.19 -10.16 -5.74
C LEU A 98 -2.71 -10.11 -5.38
N GLY A 99 -2.29 -10.98 -4.48
CA GLY A 99 -0.92 -11.08 -4.01
C GLY A 99 -0.28 -12.39 -4.46
N ALA A 100 1.02 -12.31 -4.72
CA ALA A 100 1.90 -13.45 -4.82
C ALA A 100 3.02 -13.27 -3.79
N SER A 101 3.41 -14.34 -3.12
CA SER A 101 4.47 -14.34 -2.12
C SER A 101 5.43 -15.48 -2.36
N VAL A 102 6.68 -15.26 -2.00
CA VAL A 102 7.72 -16.28 -1.89
C VAL A 102 8.22 -16.23 -0.46
N GLY A 103 8.33 -17.38 0.19
CA GLY A 103 8.77 -17.45 1.57
C GLY A 103 9.51 -18.74 1.88
N VAL A 104 10.20 -18.71 3.01
CA VAL A 104 10.86 -19.88 3.60
C VAL A 104 10.11 -20.28 4.86
N GLY A 105 9.90 -21.57 5.02
CA GLY A 105 9.11 -22.14 6.11
C GLY A 105 8.71 -23.58 5.81
N ALA A 106 8.26 -24.28 6.85
CA ALA A 106 7.76 -25.65 6.77
C ALA A 106 6.25 -25.64 7.03
N GLY A 107 5.45 -25.87 5.99
CA GLY A 107 3.99 -25.90 6.04
C GLY A 107 3.36 -25.72 4.66
N ALA A 108 2.33 -26.51 4.35
CA ALA A 108 1.48 -26.27 3.19
C ALA A 108 0.11 -25.83 3.70
N ASN A 109 -0.33 -24.64 3.30
CA ASN A 109 -1.64 -24.10 3.61
C ASN A 109 -2.51 -24.12 2.37
N VAL A 110 -3.51 -25.01 2.36
CA VAL A 110 -4.47 -25.15 1.27
C VAL A 110 -5.78 -24.53 1.72
N GLY A 111 -5.98 -23.24 1.42
CA GLY A 111 -7.27 -22.57 1.59
C GLY A 111 -7.55 -22.02 2.99
N SER A 112 -6.55 -21.44 3.67
CA SER A 112 -6.82 -20.70 4.91
C SER A 112 -7.53 -19.38 4.64
N GLY A 113 -8.57 -19.11 5.43
CA GLY A 113 -9.12 -17.77 5.59
C GLY A 113 -8.21 -16.93 6.47
N ASN A 114 -7.83 -15.74 6.00
CA ASN A 114 -7.06 -14.77 6.77
C ASN A 114 -7.83 -13.46 6.92
N VAL A 115 -7.75 -12.89 8.12
CA VAL A 115 -8.11 -11.50 8.38
C VAL A 115 -6.82 -10.73 8.61
N THR A 116 -6.66 -9.58 7.97
CA THR A 116 -5.44 -8.77 8.08
C THR A 116 -5.83 -7.33 8.37
N LEU A 117 -5.27 -6.75 9.42
CA LEU A 117 -5.31 -5.33 9.69
C LEU A 117 -4.05 -4.70 9.09
N SER A 118 -4.20 -3.68 8.27
CA SER A 118 -3.09 -2.97 7.63
C SER A 118 -3.17 -1.49 7.94
N TYR A 119 -2.02 -0.88 8.20
CA TYR A 119 -1.87 0.55 8.42
C TYR A 119 -1.07 1.13 7.26
N SER A 120 -1.51 2.27 6.72
CA SER A 120 -0.82 2.96 5.64
C SER A 120 -0.57 4.44 5.97
N TRP A 121 0.60 4.94 5.61
CA TRP A 121 1.00 6.33 5.79
C TRP A 121 1.55 6.88 4.48
N LEU A 122 0.98 7.99 4.02
CA LEU A 122 1.45 8.67 2.82
C LEU A 122 2.85 9.26 3.05
N LEU A 123 3.78 8.96 2.14
CA LEU A 123 5.16 9.46 2.20
C LEU A 123 5.41 10.67 1.28
N ASN A 124 4.59 10.86 0.25
CA ASN A 124 4.70 12.01 -0.65
C ASN A 124 3.89 13.21 -0.14
N ASP A 125 4.29 14.41 -0.53
CA ASP A 125 3.45 15.58 -0.34
C ASP A 125 2.17 15.48 -1.16
N VAL A 126 1.08 15.99 -0.59
CA VAL A 126 -0.22 16.10 -1.26
C VAL A 126 -0.19 17.33 -2.15
N LYS A 127 0.00 17.13 -3.45
CA LYS A 127 0.03 18.22 -4.44
C LYS A 127 -0.65 17.77 -5.73
N PRO A 128 -1.61 18.53 -6.28
CA PRO A 128 -2.20 18.26 -7.58
C PRO A 128 -1.15 18.09 -8.66
N THR A 129 -1.35 17.14 -9.57
CA THR A 129 -0.37 16.79 -10.60
C THR A 129 -0.03 17.98 -11.49
N ALA A 130 -1.00 18.84 -11.78
CA ALA A 130 -0.81 20.05 -12.58
C ALA A 130 0.14 21.08 -11.93
N GLN A 131 0.32 21.04 -10.61
CA GLN A 131 1.20 21.95 -9.88
C GLN A 131 2.61 21.37 -9.65
N ARG A 132 2.87 20.13 -10.09
CA ARG A 132 4.17 19.48 -9.98
C ARG A 132 5.06 19.82 -11.17
N SER A 133 6.36 19.94 -10.93
CA SER A 133 7.32 20.19 -12.01
C SER A 133 7.40 18.97 -12.94
N LEU A 134 7.76 19.19 -14.21
CA LEU A 134 7.91 18.10 -15.18
C LEU A 134 9.00 17.11 -14.76
N ILE A 135 10.08 17.60 -14.14
CA ILE A 135 11.17 16.77 -13.62
C ILE A 135 10.70 15.89 -12.46
N ASP A 136 9.88 16.43 -11.55
CA ASP A 136 9.28 15.66 -10.45
C ASP A 136 8.38 14.54 -11.00
N ARG A 137 7.48 14.90 -11.94
CA ARG A 137 6.59 13.95 -12.61
C ARG A 137 7.37 12.86 -13.35
N ALA A 138 8.40 13.22 -14.09
CA ALA A 138 9.26 12.27 -14.81
C ALA A 138 10.01 11.35 -13.84
N THR A 139 10.58 11.88 -12.76
CA THR A 139 11.32 11.07 -11.77
C THR A 139 10.38 10.09 -11.05
N ASN A 140 9.17 10.55 -10.73
CA ASN A 140 8.16 9.75 -10.05
C ASN A 140 7.57 8.62 -10.94
N ILE A 141 7.49 8.83 -12.26
CA ILE A 141 6.99 7.84 -13.21
C ILE A 141 8.10 6.89 -13.69
N ILE A 142 9.27 7.44 -14.03
CA ILE A 142 10.31 6.75 -14.80
C ILE A 142 11.43 6.19 -13.90
N LEU A 143 11.89 6.96 -12.90
CA LEU A 143 13.15 6.66 -12.22
C LEU A 143 12.95 5.85 -10.94
N SER A 144 11.98 6.21 -10.10
CA SER A 144 11.47 5.38 -9.00
C SER A 144 10.49 6.21 -8.14
N PRO A 145 9.23 5.78 -7.96
CA PRO A 145 8.29 6.44 -7.06
C PRO A 145 8.82 6.56 -5.63
N ALA A 146 9.46 5.49 -5.13
CA ALA A 146 10.01 5.44 -3.77
C ALA A 146 11.20 6.39 -3.60
N ALA A 147 12.09 6.48 -4.58
CA ALA A 147 13.21 7.42 -4.55
C ALA A 147 12.71 8.88 -4.59
N SER A 148 11.69 9.18 -5.41
CA SER A 148 11.03 10.49 -5.45
C SER A 148 10.45 10.89 -4.08
N ALA A 149 9.77 9.98 -3.39
CA ALA A 149 9.22 10.23 -2.05
C ALA A 149 10.30 10.61 -1.02
N VAL A 150 11.43 9.88 -1.01
CA VAL A 150 12.55 10.13 -0.08
C VAL A 150 13.29 11.43 -0.41
N LYS A 151 13.49 11.73 -1.69
CA LYS A 151 14.22 12.91 -2.14
C LYS A 151 13.48 14.21 -1.81
N ILE A 152 12.16 14.25 -2.02
CA ILE A 152 11.32 15.42 -1.71
C ILE A 152 11.22 15.63 -0.19
N GLY A 153 10.91 14.58 0.57
CA GLY A 153 10.78 14.67 2.02
C GLY A 153 12.07 15.11 2.74
N THR A 154 13.23 14.84 2.14
CA THR A 154 14.54 15.25 2.68
C THR A 154 14.91 16.67 2.24
N LEU A 155 14.70 17.03 0.97
CA LEU A 155 15.03 18.36 0.44
C LEU A 155 14.16 19.47 1.04
N ASP A 156 12.86 19.23 1.24
CA ASP A 156 11.97 20.24 1.81
C ASP A 156 12.24 20.47 3.31
N LYS A 157 12.65 19.43 4.05
CA LYS A 157 13.10 19.58 5.45
C LYS A 157 14.38 20.41 5.56
N ILE A 158 15.35 20.21 4.65
CA ILE A 158 16.58 21.01 4.61
C ILE A 158 16.27 22.47 4.25
N ARG A 159 15.37 22.71 3.31
CA ARG A 159 14.98 24.06 2.88
C ARG A 159 14.21 24.82 3.95
N GLN A 160 13.29 24.15 4.67
CA GLN A 160 12.58 24.74 5.81
C GLN A 160 13.52 25.05 7.00
N TYR A 161 14.53 24.22 7.23
CA TYR A 161 15.55 24.48 8.25
C TYR A 161 16.39 25.72 7.92
N ASN A 162 16.79 25.88 6.66
CA ASN A 162 17.61 27.02 6.23
C ASN A 162 16.85 28.36 6.15
N ASN A 163 15.53 28.34 5.96
CA ASN A 163 14.70 29.56 5.97
C ASN A 163 14.29 30.03 7.39
N LYS A 164 14.71 29.32 8.44
CA LYS A 164 14.49 29.68 9.86
C LYS A 164 15.74 30.24 10.55
N LYS A 165 16.82 30.49 9.79
CA LYS A 165 17.99 31.27 10.21
C LYS A 165 18.00 32.59 9.47
#